data_AF-A0A0C9XPQ5-F1
#
_entry.id   AF-A0A0C9XPQ5-F1
#
_cell.length_a   1.000
_cell.length_b   1.000
_cell.length_c   1.000
_cell.angle_alpha   90.00
_cell.angle_beta   90.00
_cell.angle_gamma   90.00
#
_symmetry.space_group_name_H-M   'P 1'
#
loop_
_entity.id
_entity.type
_entity.pdbx_description
1 polymer ?
#
loop_
_entity_poly.entity_id
_entity_poly.type
_entity_poly.pdbx_seq_one_letter_code
_entity_poly.pdbx_strand_id
1 'polypeptide(L)'
;MSFISLVAKRTVATCSRSASLPAQCRRAFSTHHHQEDHDTTAYPQEGFGSPFWRNVVLFSLLGVAGYKYLPEPTEDVYLTRWIAMYTWPSEHWLDVNTKHTAQQLEVSKEGVLMRDAKKLPVHRYRYPQ
;
A
#
# COMPACT_ATOMS: atom_id res chain seq x y z
N MET A 1 -52.46 2.74 -14.36
CA MET A 1 -51.51 1.63 -14.60
C MET A 1 -50.38 1.78 -13.59
N SER A 2 -50.39 0.92 -12.59
CA SER A 2 -49.54 0.96 -11.40
C SER A 2 -48.12 0.52 -11.72
N PHE A 3 -47.11 1.29 -11.30
CA PHE A 3 -45.73 0.81 -11.23
C PHE A 3 -45.26 0.80 -9.78
N ILE A 4 -44.72 -0.37 -9.43
CA ILE A 4 -44.41 -0.87 -8.10
C ILE A 4 -43.17 -0.14 -7.57
N SER A 5 -43.32 0.51 -6.41
CA SER A 5 -42.22 1.12 -5.66
C SER A 5 -41.31 0.04 -5.08
N LEU A 6 -40.05 -0.01 -5.51
CA LEU A 6 -39.05 -0.92 -4.98
C LEU A 6 -38.37 -0.27 -3.76
N VAL A 7 -38.75 -0.71 -2.56
CA VAL A 7 -38.15 -0.28 -1.30
C VAL A 7 -36.79 -0.96 -1.13
N ALA A 8 -35.71 -0.20 -1.35
CA ALA A 8 -34.35 -0.63 -1.07
C ALA A 8 -34.06 -0.59 0.44
N LYS A 9 -33.89 -1.76 1.05
CA LYS A 9 -33.44 -1.89 2.44
C LYS A 9 -31.95 -1.57 2.53
N ARG A 10 -31.61 -0.41 3.11
CA ARG A 10 -30.23 -0.02 3.47
C ARG A 10 -29.85 -0.73 4.77
N THR A 11 -28.85 -1.60 4.72
CA THR A 11 -28.16 -2.14 5.90
C THR A 11 -27.05 -1.16 6.29
N VAL A 12 -27.17 -0.54 7.46
CA VAL A 12 -26.14 0.32 8.05
C VAL A 12 -25.21 -0.57 8.86
N ALA A 13 -23.94 -0.66 8.45
CA ALA A 13 -22.89 -1.31 9.23
C ALA A 13 -22.11 -0.26 10.04
N THR A 14 -22.15 -0.44 11.35
CA THR A 14 -21.06 -0.36 12.34
C THR A 14 -20.01 0.74 12.20
N CYS A 15 -19.91 1.63 13.19
CA CYS A 15 -18.77 1.67 14.14
C CYS A 15 -18.91 2.84 15.12
N SER A 16 -18.97 2.55 16.43
CA SER A 16 -18.71 3.55 17.46
C SER A 16 -18.06 2.87 18.65
N ARG A 17 -16.73 2.74 18.61
CA ARG A 17 -15.94 2.50 19.83
C ARG A 17 -15.23 3.79 20.19
N SER A 18 -15.64 4.32 21.33
CA SER A 18 -15.17 5.48 22.05
C SER A 18 -13.65 5.57 22.12
N ALA A 19 -13.09 6.68 21.64
CA ALA A 19 -11.71 7.07 21.85
C ALA A 19 -11.50 7.49 23.32
N SER A 20 -10.73 6.72 24.07
CA SER A 20 -10.20 7.13 25.37
C SER A 20 -8.90 7.90 25.15
N LEU A 21 -8.88 9.18 25.52
CA LEU A 21 -7.66 10.00 25.58
C LEU A 21 -6.75 9.47 26.70
N PRO A 22 -5.44 9.29 26.47
CA PRO A 22 -4.50 9.29 27.57
C PRO A 22 -4.06 10.72 27.88
N ALA A 23 -4.59 11.27 28.97
CA ALA A 23 -3.95 12.36 29.67
C ALA A 23 -2.92 11.79 30.66
N GLN A 24 -1.76 12.45 30.72
CA GLN A 24 -0.87 12.60 31.89
C GLN A 24 0.51 11.89 31.88
N CYS A 25 1.52 12.74 31.64
CA CYS A 25 2.78 12.95 32.36
C CYS A 25 3.39 11.82 33.22
N ARG A 26 4.66 11.47 32.93
CA ARG A 26 5.91 11.89 33.62
C ARG A 26 7.07 11.08 33.05
N ARG A 27 8.21 11.73 32.76
CA ARG A 27 9.47 11.03 32.44
C ARG A 27 9.95 10.32 33.70
N ALA A 28 9.87 8.99 33.72
CA ALA A 28 10.62 8.16 34.66
C ALA A 28 11.98 7.85 34.02
N PHE A 29 13.06 8.23 34.71
CA PHE A 29 14.40 7.75 34.39
C PHE A 29 14.41 6.23 34.68
N SER A 30 14.43 5.42 33.62
CA SER A 30 14.51 3.96 33.72
C SER A 30 15.98 3.57 33.82
N THR A 31 16.35 3.03 34.98
CA THR A 31 17.59 2.28 35.16
C THR A 31 17.49 1.00 34.31
N HIS A 32 18.34 0.88 33.29
CA HIS A 32 18.39 -0.28 32.40
C HIS A 32 18.96 -1.50 33.15
N HIS A 33 18.09 -2.34 33.68
CA HIS A 33 18.46 -3.69 34.10
C HIS A 33 18.47 -4.59 32.86
N HIS A 34 19.64 -5.12 32.51
CA HIS A 34 19.78 -6.16 31.50
C HIS A 34 19.12 -7.43 32.04
N GLN A 35 17.88 -7.67 31.62
CA GLN A 35 17.20 -8.96 31.75
C GLN A 35 17.87 -9.90 30.73
N GLU A 36 18.72 -10.83 31.20
CA GLU A 36 19.16 -11.96 30.38
C GLU A 36 18.01 -12.96 30.27
N ASP A 37 17.11 -12.71 29.32
CA ASP A 37 16.15 -13.72 28.88
C ASP A 37 16.94 -14.82 28.16
N HIS A 38 17.25 -15.90 28.89
CA HIS A 38 17.70 -17.14 28.27
C HIS A 38 16.61 -17.60 27.29
N ASP A 39 16.88 -17.46 26.01
CA ASP A 39 15.96 -17.77 24.92
C ASP A 39 15.64 -19.28 24.96
N THR A 40 14.48 -19.62 25.54
CA THR A 40 13.93 -20.99 25.61
C THR A 40 13.13 -21.34 24.35
N THR A 41 13.28 -20.56 23.29
CA THR A 41 12.63 -20.84 22.01
C THR A 41 13.35 -22.00 21.32
N ALA A 42 12.77 -23.19 21.42
CA ALA A 42 13.15 -24.32 20.59
C ALA A 42 12.72 -24.03 19.14
N TYR A 43 13.65 -23.54 18.32
CA TYR A 43 13.40 -23.36 16.91
C TYR A 43 13.18 -24.72 16.24
N PRO A 44 12.10 -24.90 15.47
CA PRO A 44 11.90 -26.13 14.73
C PRO A 44 13.03 -26.30 13.72
N GLN A 45 13.56 -27.51 13.59
CA GLN A 45 14.66 -27.79 12.67
C GLN A 45 14.20 -27.55 11.22
N GLU A 46 14.75 -26.51 10.61
CA GLU A 46 14.46 -26.11 9.24
C GLU A 46 15.28 -26.95 8.23
N GLY A 47 14.74 -28.11 7.87
CA GLY A 47 15.31 -28.97 6.83
C GLY A 47 14.78 -28.68 5.42
N PHE A 48 15.39 -29.29 4.41
CA PHE A 48 14.92 -29.25 3.01
C PHE A 48 13.55 -29.89 2.78
N GLY A 49 13.01 -30.62 3.76
CA GLY A 49 11.64 -31.15 3.76
C GLY A 49 10.58 -30.19 4.35
N SER A 50 10.97 -28.98 4.76
CA SER A 50 10.03 -28.02 5.34
C SER A 50 8.96 -27.57 4.32
N PRO A 51 7.78 -27.11 4.79
CA PRO A 51 6.74 -26.61 3.89
C PRO A 51 7.21 -25.51 2.94
N PHE A 52 8.20 -24.71 3.37
CA PHE A 52 8.82 -23.68 2.55
C PHE A 52 9.51 -24.28 1.31
N TRP A 53 10.45 -25.21 1.50
CA TRP A 53 11.19 -25.82 0.39
C TRP A 53 10.30 -26.65 -0.53
N ARG A 54 9.30 -27.33 0.03
CA ARG A 54 8.29 -28.02 -0.77
C ARG A 54 7.55 -27.05 -1.70
N ASN A 55 7.10 -25.91 -1.18
CA ASN A 55 6.42 -24.91 -2.00
C ASN A 55 7.35 -24.35 -3.08
N VAL A 56 8.62 -24.08 -2.76
CA VAL A 56 9.62 -23.61 -3.75
C VAL A 56 9.79 -24.61 -4.89
N VAL A 57 9.94 -25.91 -4.58
CA VAL A 57 10.06 -26.96 -5.61
C VAL A 57 8.78 -27.05 -6.45
N LEU A 58 7.60 -26.99 -5.82
CA LEU A 58 6.33 -27.01 -6.53
C LEU A 58 6.17 -25.81 -7.47
N PHE A 59 6.49 -24.59 -7.00
CA PHE A 59 6.44 -23.39 -7.85
C PHE A 59 7.48 -23.44 -8.98
N SER A 60 8.67 -23.97 -8.72
CA SER A 60 9.69 -24.17 -9.76
C SER A 60 9.22 -25.15 -10.83
N LEU A 61 8.65 -26.28 -10.44
CA LEU A 61 8.11 -27.27 -11.37
C LEU A 61 6.91 -26.71 -12.15
N LEU A 62 6.02 -25.98 -11.48
CA LEU A 62 4.90 -25.29 -12.10
C LEU A 62 5.39 -24.28 -13.14
N GLY A 63 6.44 -23.52 -12.86
CA GLY A 63 7.04 -22.57 -13.80
C GLY A 63 7.60 -23.24 -15.05
N VAL A 64 8.35 -24.34 -14.90
CA VAL A 64 8.90 -25.10 -16.03
C VAL A 64 7.80 -25.77 -16.84
N ALA A 65 6.81 -26.36 -16.18
CA ALA A 65 5.64 -26.93 -16.85
C ALA A 65 4.86 -25.83 -17.59
N GLY A 66 4.67 -24.67 -16.96
CA GLY A 66 4.06 -23.50 -17.58
C GLY A 66 4.82 -23.08 -18.84
N TYR A 67 6.14 -22.92 -18.77
CA TYR A 67 6.94 -22.53 -19.95
C TYR A 67 6.79 -23.51 -21.13
N LYS A 68 6.69 -24.82 -20.86
CA LYS A 68 6.57 -25.84 -21.91
C LYS A 68 5.14 -26.01 -22.45
N TYR A 69 4.13 -25.84 -21.60
CA TYR A 69 2.74 -26.19 -21.92
C TYR A 69 1.79 -25.00 -22.01
N LEU A 70 2.24 -23.77 -21.75
CA LEU A 70 1.42 -22.60 -21.98
C LEU A 70 1.29 -22.34 -23.49
N PRO A 71 0.06 -22.15 -23.99
CA PRO A 71 -0.21 -21.88 -25.40
C PRO A 71 0.39 -20.54 -25.82
N GLU A 72 0.68 -20.38 -27.12
CA GLU A 72 1.17 -19.11 -27.64
C GLU A 72 0.15 -17.99 -27.38
N PRO A 73 0.60 -16.75 -27.08
CA PRO A 73 -0.29 -15.62 -26.79
C PRO A 73 -1.29 -15.29 -27.92
N THR A 74 -1.03 -15.77 -29.13
CA THR A 74 -1.88 -15.57 -30.32
C THR A 74 -3.07 -16.53 -30.36
N GLU A 75 -3.04 -17.62 -29.60
CA GLU A 75 -4.16 -18.56 -29.52
C GLU A 75 -5.23 -18.07 -28.53
N ASP A 76 -6.49 -17.99 -28.98
CA ASP A 76 -7.64 -17.65 -28.13
C ASP A 76 -7.99 -18.84 -27.22
N VAL A 77 -7.23 -18.97 -26.13
CA VAL A 77 -7.44 -19.98 -25.10
C VAL A 77 -8.39 -19.45 -24.04
N TYR A 78 -9.22 -20.32 -23.46
CA TYR A 78 -10.18 -19.94 -22.42
C TYR A 78 -9.56 -19.10 -21.29
N LEU A 79 -8.33 -19.44 -20.89
CA LEU A 79 -7.61 -18.71 -19.84
C LEU A 79 -7.21 -17.30 -20.26
N THR A 80 -6.66 -17.12 -21.47
CA THR A 80 -6.26 -15.78 -21.98
C THR A 80 -7.49 -14.90 -22.16
N ARG A 81 -8.61 -15.46 -22.65
CA ARG A 81 -9.90 -14.76 -22.73
C ARG A 81 -10.47 -14.37 -21.36
N TRP A 82 -10.38 -15.27 -20.38
CA TRP A 82 -10.81 -14.98 -19.01
C TRP A 82 -9.98 -13.88 -18.37
N ILE A 83 -8.65 -13.93 -18.54
CA ILE A 83 -7.75 -12.86 -18.10
C ILE A 83 -8.11 -11.55 -18.81
N ALA A 84 -8.29 -11.58 -20.13
CA ALA A 84 -8.64 -10.41 -20.94
C ALA A 84 -9.94 -9.73 -20.47
N MET A 85 -10.90 -10.50 -19.96
CA MET A 85 -12.17 -9.97 -19.43
C MET A 85 -11.99 -9.11 -18.17
N TYR A 86 -10.98 -9.39 -17.35
CA TYR A 86 -10.71 -8.67 -16.10
C TYR A 86 -9.52 -7.71 -16.19
N THR A 87 -8.71 -7.80 -17.23
CA THR A 87 -7.63 -6.85 -17.46
C THR A 87 -8.18 -5.54 -18.02
N TRP A 88 -7.69 -4.44 -17.47
CA TRP A 88 -7.99 -3.12 -18.01
C TRP A 88 -7.26 -2.90 -19.34
N PRO A 89 -7.87 -2.23 -20.33
CA PRO A 89 -7.20 -1.92 -21.59
C PRO A 89 -6.00 -1.00 -21.36
N SER A 90 -4.97 -1.11 -22.21
CA SER A 90 -3.75 -0.28 -22.14
C SER A 90 -4.03 1.22 -22.14
N GLU A 91 -5.04 1.64 -22.91
CA GLU A 91 -5.47 3.04 -23.01
C GLU A 91 -5.89 3.64 -21.66
N HIS A 92 -6.50 2.82 -20.79
CA HIS A 92 -6.88 3.29 -19.45
C HIS A 92 -5.65 3.68 -18.62
N TRP A 93 -4.58 2.88 -18.70
CA TRP A 93 -3.33 3.17 -18.01
C TRP A 93 -2.61 4.38 -18.59
N LEU A 94 -2.68 4.58 -19.91
CA LEU A 94 -2.13 5.78 -20.54
C LEU A 94 -2.84 7.05 -20.06
N ASP A 95 -4.17 7.04 -20.00
CA ASP A 95 -4.96 8.16 -19.47
C ASP A 95 -4.63 8.45 -17.99
N VAL A 96 -4.52 7.42 -17.16
CA VAL A 96 -4.12 7.57 -15.75
C VAL A 96 -2.71 8.15 -15.63
N ASN A 97 -1.76 7.66 -16.42
CA ASN A 97 -0.37 8.14 -16.41
C ASN A 97 -0.26 9.60 -16.88
N THR A 98 -1.00 9.98 -17.91
CA THR A 98 -1.02 11.38 -18.38
C THR A 98 -1.62 12.31 -17.34
N LYS A 99 -2.72 11.93 -16.69
CA LYS A 99 -3.31 12.68 -15.56
C LYS A 99 -2.34 12.85 -14.40
N HIS A 100 -1.67 11.78 -13.99
CA HIS A 100 -0.67 11.87 -12.93
C HIS A 100 0.55 12.71 -13.32
N THR A 101 0.99 12.64 -14.58
CA THR A 101 2.09 13.48 -15.07
C THR A 101 1.71 14.97 -14.99
N ALA A 102 0.47 15.31 -15.36
CA ALA A 102 -0.04 16.68 -15.24
C ALA A 102 -0.13 17.13 -13.76
N GLN A 103 -0.65 16.29 -12.87
CA GLN A 103 -0.71 16.58 -11.44
C GLN A 103 0.69 16.76 -10.81
N GLN A 104 1.66 15.91 -11.19
CA GLN A 104 3.03 16.02 -10.70
C GLN A 104 3.70 17.32 -11.16
N LEU A 105 3.40 17.77 -12.38
CA LEU A 105 3.87 19.07 -12.87
C LEU A 105 3.32 20.24 -12.03
N GLU A 106 2.07 20.17 -11.57
CA GLU A 106 1.48 21.19 -10.70
C GLU A 106 2.15 21.18 -9.32
N VAL A 107 2.28 20.01 -8.69
CA VAL A 107 2.96 19.85 -7.39
C VAL A 107 4.41 20.31 -7.46
N SER A 108 5.12 20.04 -8.57
CA SER A 108 6.51 20.48 -8.71
C SER A 108 6.61 22.00 -8.80
N LYS A 109 5.68 22.65 -9.53
CA LYS A 109 5.63 24.12 -9.64
C LYS A 109 5.37 24.77 -8.27
N GLU A 110 4.42 24.23 -7.51
CA GLU A 110 4.14 24.69 -6.14
C GLU A 110 5.37 24.52 -5.24
N GLY A 111 6.06 23.37 -5.34
CA GLY A 111 7.30 23.13 -4.62
C GLY A 111 8.40 24.15 -4.92
N VAL A 112 8.54 24.58 -6.19
CA VAL A 112 9.49 25.64 -6.58
C VAL A 112 9.10 26.98 -5.94
N LEU A 113 7.81 27.36 -5.97
CA LEU A 113 7.34 28.60 -5.37
C LEU A 113 7.59 28.65 -3.86
N MET A 114 7.35 27.54 -3.16
CA MET A 114 7.60 27.45 -1.72
C MET A 114 9.10 27.45 -1.39
N ARG A 115 9.93 26.83 -2.25
CA ARG A 115 11.39 26.82 -2.08
C ARG A 115 12.01 28.20 -2.28
N ASP A 116 11.49 28.98 -3.23
CA ASP A 116 11.99 30.32 -3.53
C ASP A 116 11.41 31.41 -2.61
N ALA A 117 10.38 31.08 -1.83
CA ALA A 117 9.80 32.00 -0.86
C ALA A 117 10.82 32.40 0.22
N LYS A 118 11.22 33.68 0.21
CA LYS A 118 12.07 34.27 1.26
C LYS A 118 11.18 34.97 2.29
N LYS A 119 11.47 34.74 3.59
CA LYS A 119 10.90 35.54 4.66
C LYS A 119 11.35 37.00 4.47
N LEU A 120 10.41 37.94 4.58
CA LEU A 120 10.73 39.36 4.54
C LEU A 120 11.83 39.68 5.59
N PRO A 121 12.92 40.36 5.21
CA PRO A 121 13.95 40.75 6.14
C PRO A 121 13.36 41.73 7.16
N VAL A 122 13.28 41.33 8.42
CA VAL A 122 12.81 42.20 9.50
C VAL A 122 13.99 43.04 9.98
N HIS A 123 14.04 44.29 9.53
CA HIS A 123 15.00 45.27 10.04
C HIS A 123 14.56 45.70 11.44
N ARG A 124 15.23 45.17 12.47
CA ARG A 124 15.10 45.66 13.84
C ARG A 124 16.15 46.74 14.06
N TYR A 125 15.76 47.99 13.87
CA TYR A 125 16.64 49.12 14.18
C TYR A 125 16.85 49.17 15.70
N ARG A 126 18.10 48.96 16.13
CA ARG A 126 18.49 49.07 17.55
C ARG A 126 18.63 50.54 17.98
N TYR A 127 18.85 51.43 17.02
CA TYR A 127 19.05 52.87 17.25
C TYR A 127 18.25 53.66 16.20
N PRO A 128 17.12 54.27 16.57
CA PRO A 128 16.50 55.34 15.79
C PRO A 128 17.22 56.64 16.13
N GLN A 129 18.03 57.15 15.21
CA GLN A 129 18.59 58.51 15.27
C GLN A 129 18.08 59.29 14.07
#